data_AF-A0A7U9X985-F1
#
_entry.id   AF-A0A7U9X985-F1
#
_cell.length_a   1.000
_cell.length_b   1.000
_cell.length_c   1.000
_cell.angle_alpha   90.00
_cell.angle_beta   90.00
_cell.angle_gamma   90.00
#
_symmetry.space_group_name_H-M   'P 1'
#
loop_
_entity.id
_entity.type
_entity.pdbx_description
1 polymer ?
#
loop_
_entity_poly.entity_id
_entity_poly.type
_entity_poly.pdbx_seq_one_letter_code
_entity_poly.pdbx_strand_id
1 'polypeptide(L)'
;MSNEYAIEDYFSEHIESFTIYVVEQKFAINQGREYFKQFAVKEHFINNNKMKKHLSKVLSWIQKKVPDVAGLTKEIISVTATPSPSGIVDVITSLSKLFTVTEHQAAGPDIIDPIIIEEINISSKYIAQLVTLYKESIVQPAIIIILKDNNFERAKELLSNCPHDTNVKFIRNSCETEIYKIINTGADSIDDFIDAFSKQCFSTCSKTHREILLNSEWNDNNLISSLSPYFFKTRTNLLFDEKPEAINDINYVLNRISMERTNPNTDIVLLNSLELMAKLNRIYCRDTGSTDINDVITLSNDLDIELLKAHVYRFAHFIPNITRERKKELLSEASNIFEKNSVADHAMYCQNNFLIQSFYTDRINTRNFHDLQQRAINEVPGMVGMSIILNNVGVAYLYKKDFAEAILSLKKGLDYSKERIVQKIGIQSNLIVTRACAYDIIDEKEIKILFDAVLANFSQDYLPFIAANYLMNILIIALEQHYEFGRLIFENNKFHSIISSALADNALGSGSLIQQILIVQLRFPKINFSAYSMPSQISKISGVRAEFIMERGYNPMIFNAWL
;
A
#
# COMPACT_ATOMS: atom_id res chain seq x y z
N MET A 1 -13.48 41.28 22.11
CA MET A 1 -12.05 40.93 22.05
C MET A 1 -11.95 39.65 21.25
N SER A 2 -11.76 39.79 19.94
CA SER A 2 -11.52 38.68 19.02
C SER A 2 -10.15 38.09 19.35
N ASN A 3 -10.07 36.79 19.61
CA ASN A 3 -8.79 36.09 19.56
C ASN A 3 -8.25 36.25 18.14
N GLU A 4 -7.22 37.08 17.96
CA GLU A 4 -6.42 37.06 16.73
C GLU A 4 -5.72 35.70 16.68
N TYR A 5 -6.29 34.77 15.92
CA TYR A 5 -5.58 33.56 15.50
C TYR A 5 -4.32 33.99 14.74
N ALA A 6 -3.16 33.41 15.06
CA ALA A 6 -1.97 33.64 14.26
C ALA A 6 -2.22 33.06 12.86
N ILE A 7 -1.68 33.68 11.80
CA ILE A 7 -1.90 33.18 10.43
C ILE A 7 -1.38 31.75 10.27
N GLU A 8 -0.32 31.42 10.99
CA GLU A 8 0.28 30.09 11.09
C GLU A 8 -0.73 29.03 11.57
N ASP A 9 -1.60 29.39 12.52
CA ASP A 9 -2.54 28.46 13.15
C ASP A 9 -3.55 27.89 12.14
N TYR A 10 -3.85 28.63 11.06
CA TYR A 10 -4.72 28.16 9.99
C TYR A 10 -4.17 26.93 9.28
N PHE A 11 -2.84 26.79 9.23
CA PHE A 11 -2.09 25.78 8.49
C PHE A 11 -1.50 24.67 9.38
N SER A 12 -1.68 24.76 10.71
CA SER A 12 -1.15 23.81 11.68
C SER A 12 -2.22 23.02 12.44
N GLU A 13 -3.50 23.19 12.09
CA GLU A 13 -4.58 22.41 12.72
C GLU A 13 -4.41 20.91 12.46
N HIS A 14 -4.38 20.13 13.55
CA HIS A 14 -4.37 18.67 13.50
C HIS A 14 -5.73 18.13 13.02
N ILE A 15 -5.84 17.93 11.71
CA ILE A 15 -6.88 17.09 11.13
C ILE A 15 -6.30 15.68 11.02
N GLU A 16 -7.05 14.64 11.43
CA GLU A 16 -6.58 13.25 11.49
C GLU A 16 -6.13 12.66 10.13
N SER A 17 -6.37 13.40 9.04
CA SER A 17 -6.05 13.03 7.65
C SER A 17 -5.39 14.18 6.91
N PHE A 18 -4.59 13.82 5.91
CA PHE A 18 -3.86 14.77 5.07
C PHE A 18 -4.78 15.88 4.50
N THR A 19 -4.39 17.13 4.70
CA THR A 19 -5.18 18.31 4.33
C THR A 19 -4.39 19.27 3.44
N ILE A 20 -5.01 19.68 2.34
CA ILE A 20 -4.55 20.76 1.48
C ILE A 20 -5.22 22.05 1.93
N TYR A 21 -4.47 23.13 2.04
CA TYR A 21 -5.01 24.45 2.36
C TYR A 21 -5.15 25.26 1.08
N VAL A 22 -6.29 25.90 0.88
CA VAL A 22 -6.55 26.74 -0.29
C VAL A 22 -6.99 28.12 0.17
N VAL A 23 -6.28 29.15 -0.28
CA VAL A 23 -6.54 30.54 0.12
C VAL A 23 -7.00 31.38 -1.06
N GLU A 24 -7.94 32.28 -0.81
CA GLU A 24 -8.30 33.34 -1.76
C GLU A 24 -7.08 34.23 -2.06
N GLN A 25 -6.93 34.71 -3.30
CA GLN A 25 -5.87 35.67 -3.66
C GLN A 25 -5.90 36.91 -2.74
N LYS A 26 -7.09 37.39 -2.37
CA LYS A 26 -7.26 38.51 -1.45
C LYS A 26 -6.73 38.20 -0.05
N PHE A 27 -6.93 36.99 0.46
CA PHE A 27 -6.37 36.59 1.76
C PHE A 27 -4.84 36.68 1.73
N ALA A 28 -4.22 36.16 0.67
CA ALA A 28 -2.76 36.17 0.52
C ALA A 28 -2.15 37.58 0.42
N ILE A 29 -2.87 38.54 -0.18
CA ILE A 29 -2.39 39.94 -0.31
C ILE A 29 -2.71 40.79 0.94
N ASN A 30 -3.74 40.43 1.71
CA ASN A 30 -4.16 41.17 2.89
C ASN A 30 -3.69 40.47 4.18
N GLN A 31 -4.53 39.59 4.74
CA GLN A 31 -4.33 38.98 6.05
C GLN A 31 -3.04 38.13 6.10
N GLY A 32 -2.80 37.33 5.06
CA GLY A 32 -1.64 36.44 4.97
C GLY A 32 -0.38 37.08 4.39
N ARG A 33 -0.37 38.39 4.10
CA ARG A 33 0.71 39.04 3.34
C ARG A 33 2.08 38.82 3.94
N GLU A 34 2.24 39.13 5.22
CA GLU A 34 3.53 39.03 5.89
C GLU A 34 3.97 37.57 6.05
N TYR A 35 3.03 36.64 6.22
CA TYR A 35 3.32 35.20 6.23
C TYR A 35 3.89 34.74 4.87
N PHE A 36 3.17 34.95 3.77
CA PHE A 36 3.61 34.46 2.45
C PHE A 36 4.88 35.15 1.93
N LYS A 37 5.09 36.42 2.28
CA LYS A 37 6.29 37.18 1.90
C LYS A 37 7.58 36.57 2.45
N GLN A 38 7.52 35.89 3.59
CA GLN A 38 8.67 35.16 4.16
C GLN A 38 9.11 33.97 3.32
N PHE A 39 8.25 33.47 2.43
CA PHE A 39 8.51 32.29 1.59
C PHE A 39 8.76 32.63 0.12
N ALA A 40 8.38 33.82 -0.36
CA ALA A 40 8.38 34.18 -1.78
C ALA A 40 9.70 33.93 -2.53
N VAL A 41 10.85 34.07 -1.85
CA VAL A 41 12.19 33.85 -2.43
C VAL A 41 12.77 32.45 -2.14
N LYS A 42 12.07 31.61 -1.38
CA LYS A 42 12.51 30.28 -0.97
C LYS A 42 12.07 29.21 -1.98
N GLU A 43 12.62 28.00 -1.86
CA GLU A 43 12.19 26.83 -2.66
C GLU A 43 10.75 26.40 -2.35
N HIS A 44 10.25 26.77 -1.16
CA HIS A 44 8.88 26.56 -0.70
C HIS A 44 7.83 27.17 -1.64
N PHE A 45 8.16 28.27 -2.32
CA PHE A 45 7.21 29.00 -3.18
C PHE A 45 7.33 28.56 -4.64
N ILE A 46 6.38 27.73 -5.07
CA ILE A 46 6.29 27.08 -6.37
C ILE A 46 5.32 27.83 -7.28
N ASN A 47 5.81 28.22 -8.46
CA ASN A 47 4.99 28.69 -9.58
C ASN A 47 5.12 27.73 -10.77
N ASN A 48 4.45 28.00 -11.90
CA ASN A 48 4.42 27.09 -13.05
C ASN A 48 5.81 26.61 -13.53
N ASN A 49 6.80 27.50 -13.62
CA ASN A 49 8.14 27.14 -14.06
C ASN A 49 8.89 26.28 -13.02
N LYS A 50 8.62 26.50 -11.73
CA LYS A 50 9.23 25.72 -10.64
C LYS A 50 8.55 24.38 -10.42
N MET A 51 7.25 24.25 -10.71
CA MET A 51 6.47 23.04 -10.44
C MET A 51 7.07 21.80 -11.13
N LYS A 52 7.32 21.89 -12.44
CA LYS A 52 7.92 20.79 -13.19
C LYS A 52 9.31 20.43 -12.66
N LYS A 53 10.13 21.45 -12.38
CA LYS A 53 11.49 21.27 -11.85
C LYS A 53 11.46 20.58 -10.48
N HIS A 54 10.52 20.96 -9.61
CA HIS A 54 10.32 20.36 -8.29
C HIS A 54 9.92 18.90 -8.41
N LEU A 55 8.89 18.60 -9.22
CA LEU A 55 8.45 17.22 -9.46
C LEU A 55 9.56 16.37 -10.06
N SER A 56 10.30 16.86 -11.06
CA SER A 56 11.44 16.14 -11.63
C SER A 56 12.54 15.88 -10.60
N LYS A 57 12.82 16.83 -9.69
CA LYS A 57 13.81 16.64 -8.61
C LYS A 57 13.37 15.52 -7.67
N VAL A 58 12.14 15.57 -7.17
CA VAL A 58 11.56 14.54 -6.29
C VAL A 58 11.54 13.17 -6.96
N LEU A 59 11.03 13.09 -8.20
CA LEU A 59 10.95 11.86 -8.97
C LEU A 59 12.34 11.26 -9.21
N SER A 60 13.33 12.07 -9.61
CA SER A 60 14.71 11.60 -9.81
C SER A 60 15.34 11.02 -8.54
N TRP A 61 14.91 11.50 -7.36
CA TRP A 61 15.40 11.00 -6.09
C TRP A 61 14.76 9.68 -5.68
N ILE A 62 13.43 9.55 -5.87
CA ILE A 62 12.68 8.35 -5.45
C ILE A 62 12.72 7.23 -6.49
N GLN A 63 12.95 7.55 -7.77
CA GLN A 63 12.94 6.60 -8.89
C GLN A 63 14.34 6.03 -9.26
N LYS A 64 15.31 6.01 -8.34
CA LYS A 64 16.70 5.62 -8.65
C LYS A 64 16.88 4.20 -9.15
N LYS A 65 16.15 3.23 -8.58
CA LYS A 65 16.26 1.79 -8.89
C LYS A 65 14.91 1.13 -9.15
N VAL A 66 13.90 1.92 -9.53
CA VAL A 66 12.56 1.46 -9.85
C VAL A 66 12.19 1.88 -11.28
N PRO A 67 11.17 1.26 -11.90
CA PRO A 67 10.84 1.53 -13.29
C PRO A 67 10.42 3.00 -13.55
N ASP A 68 10.91 3.59 -14.64
CA ASP A 68 10.40 4.87 -15.16
C ASP A 68 9.04 4.65 -15.81
N VAL A 69 7.99 4.84 -15.00
CA VAL A 69 6.59 4.64 -15.42
C VAL A 69 6.25 5.49 -16.64
N ALA A 70 6.66 6.76 -16.65
CA ALA A 70 6.32 7.67 -17.74
C ALA A 70 7.01 7.27 -19.05
N GLY A 71 8.30 6.93 -18.98
CA GLY A 71 9.07 6.43 -20.12
C GLY A 71 8.51 5.13 -20.67
N LEU A 72 8.25 4.14 -19.81
CA LEU A 72 7.72 2.84 -20.20
C LEU A 72 6.29 2.93 -20.76
N THR A 73 5.40 3.73 -20.17
CA THR A 73 4.05 3.94 -20.69
C THR A 73 4.10 4.53 -22.10
N LYS A 74 4.98 5.53 -22.33
CA LYS A 74 5.16 6.13 -23.66
C LYS A 74 5.68 5.11 -24.68
N GLU A 75 6.64 4.28 -24.29
CA GLU A 75 7.17 3.20 -25.14
C GLU A 75 6.06 2.24 -25.57
N ILE A 76 5.29 1.72 -24.62
CA ILE A 76 4.22 0.75 -24.87
C ILE A 76 3.11 1.30 -25.77
N ILE A 77 2.69 2.55 -25.57
CA ILE A 77 1.60 3.15 -26.37
C ILE A 77 2.06 3.48 -27.79
N SER A 78 3.36 3.73 -27.97
CA SER A 78 3.93 3.97 -29.30
C SER A 78 4.04 2.72 -30.16
N VAL A 79 3.75 1.53 -29.61
CA VAL A 79 3.72 0.28 -30.37
C VAL A 79 2.47 0.26 -31.26
N THR A 80 2.65 0.63 -32.53
CA THR A 80 1.55 0.69 -33.54
C THR A 80 1.45 -0.54 -34.44
N ALA A 81 2.42 -1.46 -34.37
CA ALA A 81 2.45 -2.69 -35.17
C ALA A 81 2.90 -3.87 -34.31
N THR A 82 2.61 -5.10 -34.76
CA THR A 82 3.07 -6.32 -34.11
C THR A 82 4.60 -6.26 -33.95
N PRO A 83 5.15 -6.42 -32.74
CA PRO A 83 6.60 -6.35 -32.55
C PRO A 83 7.30 -7.41 -33.39
N SER A 84 8.49 -7.09 -33.92
CA SER A 84 9.33 -8.11 -34.53
C SER A 84 9.65 -9.19 -33.49
N PRO A 85 9.89 -10.46 -33.89
CA PRO A 85 10.22 -11.54 -32.95
C PRO A 85 11.38 -11.22 -32.00
N SER A 86 12.34 -10.39 -32.43
CA SER A 86 13.47 -9.93 -31.60
C SER A 86 13.10 -8.87 -30.56
N GLY A 87 11.98 -8.16 -30.72
CA GLY A 87 11.54 -7.06 -29.83
C GLY A 87 10.39 -7.46 -28.90
N ILE A 88 9.80 -8.64 -29.06
CA ILE A 88 8.66 -9.09 -28.23
C ILE A 88 9.06 -9.25 -26.75
N VAL A 89 10.28 -9.73 -26.48
CA VAL A 89 10.79 -9.91 -25.12
C VAL A 89 10.98 -8.57 -24.41
N ASP A 90 11.44 -7.54 -25.13
CA ASP A 90 11.59 -6.19 -24.58
C ASP A 90 10.23 -5.60 -24.24
N VAL A 91 9.25 -5.73 -25.14
CA VAL A 91 7.86 -5.31 -24.90
C VAL A 91 7.26 -6.03 -23.70
N ILE A 92 7.42 -7.35 -23.60
CA ILE A 92 6.93 -8.14 -22.44
C ILE A 92 7.60 -7.68 -21.16
N THR A 93 8.91 -7.39 -21.20
CA THR A 93 9.66 -6.89 -20.05
C THR A 93 9.14 -5.52 -19.60
N SER A 94 8.92 -4.59 -20.53
CA SER A 94 8.35 -3.27 -20.27
C SER A 94 6.93 -3.36 -19.70
N LEU A 95 6.08 -4.21 -20.28
CA LEU A 95 4.71 -4.47 -19.76
C LEU A 95 4.72 -5.06 -18.36
N SER A 96 5.58 -6.06 -18.10
CA SER A 96 5.68 -6.72 -16.79
C SER A 96 6.06 -5.73 -15.68
N LYS A 97 6.96 -4.79 -15.98
CA LYS A 97 7.31 -3.69 -15.06
C LYS A 97 6.12 -2.76 -14.81
N LEU A 98 5.40 -2.35 -15.85
CA LEU A 98 4.23 -1.47 -15.71
C LEU A 98 3.08 -2.15 -14.93
N PHE A 99 2.82 -3.43 -15.17
CA PHE A 99 1.74 -4.17 -14.50
C PHE A 99 2.00 -4.43 -13.02
N THR A 100 3.20 -4.14 -12.54
CA THR A 100 3.61 -4.36 -11.15
C THR A 100 4.11 -3.11 -10.45
N VAL A 101 4.01 -1.94 -11.09
CA VAL A 101 4.40 -0.64 -10.52
C VAL A 101 3.80 -0.43 -9.14
N THR A 102 4.58 0.05 -8.18
CA THR A 102 4.11 0.39 -6.83
C THR A 102 3.98 1.89 -6.65
N GLU A 103 3.15 2.31 -5.69
CA GLU A 103 3.13 3.70 -5.24
C GLU A 103 4.47 4.08 -4.62
N HIS A 104 4.93 5.28 -4.96
CA HIS A 104 6.09 5.89 -4.35
C HIS A 104 5.70 7.25 -3.75
N GLN A 105 6.16 7.48 -2.53
CA GLN A 105 5.93 8.73 -1.81
C GLN A 105 7.17 9.63 -1.87
N ALA A 106 6.93 10.93 -1.75
CA ALA A 106 7.98 11.92 -1.65
C ALA A 106 8.83 11.65 -0.40
N ALA A 107 10.13 11.46 -0.58
CA ALA A 107 11.08 11.22 0.49
C ALA A 107 12.43 11.87 0.15
N GLY A 108 13.23 12.17 1.17
CA GLY A 108 14.59 12.70 1.01
C GLY A 108 14.77 14.15 1.47
N PRO A 109 15.97 14.71 1.26
CA PRO A 109 16.33 16.05 1.75
C PRO A 109 15.59 17.19 1.05
N ASP A 110 14.98 16.92 -0.11
CA ASP A 110 14.26 17.90 -0.91
C ASP A 110 12.79 18.06 -0.50
N ILE A 111 12.36 17.33 0.53
CA ILE A 111 11.02 17.45 1.11
C ILE A 111 11.01 18.68 2.02
N ILE A 112 10.24 19.67 1.60
CA ILE A 112 10.13 21.00 2.20
C ILE A 112 8.74 21.20 2.80
N ASP A 113 8.66 21.91 3.92
CA ASP A 113 7.42 22.21 4.64
C ASP A 113 7.41 23.69 5.09
N PRO A 114 6.40 24.50 4.73
CA PRO A 114 5.25 24.21 3.86
C PRO A 114 5.61 24.23 2.37
N ILE A 115 4.74 23.66 1.53
CA ILE A 115 4.77 23.82 0.07
C ILE A 115 3.71 24.86 -0.30
N ILE A 116 4.13 26.01 -0.84
CA ILE A 116 3.22 27.09 -1.25
C ILE A 116 3.17 27.13 -2.77
N ILE A 117 1.98 26.97 -3.33
CA ILE A 117 1.72 26.93 -4.77
C ILE A 117 0.98 28.19 -5.18
N GLU A 118 1.62 29.02 -6.01
CA GLU A 118 0.93 30.09 -6.72
C GLU A 118 0.33 29.51 -8.01
N GLU A 119 -0.99 29.29 -8.02
CA GLU A 119 -1.70 28.49 -9.03
C GLU A 119 -1.66 29.07 -10.46
N ILE A 120 -1.19 30.31 -10.65
CA ILE A 120 -1.16 30.99 -11.94
C ILE A 120 -0.47 30.12 -13.01
N ASN A 121 -1.25 29.71 -14.02
CA ASN A 121 -0.82 28.87 -15.15
C ASN A 121 -0.31 27.47 -14.78
N ILE A 122 -0.68 26.93 -13.61
CA ILE A 122 -0.33 25.55 -13.23
C ILE A 122 -1.46 24.61 -13.66
N SER A 123 -1.09 23.52 -14.34
CA SER A 123 -2.06 22.47 -14.70
C SER A 123 -2.52 21.70 -13.46
N SER A 124 -3.82 21.41 -13.38
CA SER A 124 -4.43 20.52 -12.37
C SER A 124 -3.69 19.19 -12.25
N LYS A 125 -3.20 18.65 -13.39
CA LYS A 125 -2.45 17.39 -13.46
C LYS A 125 -1.16 17.41 -12.64
N TYR A 126 -0.46 18.56 -12.60
CA TYR A 126 0.76 18.69 -11.78
C TYR A 126 0.45 18.87 -10.30
N ILE A 127 -0.66 19.55 -9.98
CA ILE A 127 -1.13 19.67 -8.60
C ILE A 127 -1.52 18.29 -8.08
N ALA A 128 -2.31 17.54 -8.84
CA ALA A 128 -2.69 16.16 -8.51
C ALA A 128 -1.46 15.28 -8.29
N GLN A 129 -0.49 15.30 -9.21
CA GLN A 129 0.76 14.54 -9.07
C GLN A 129 1.54 14.92 -7.81
N LEU A 130 1.66 16.22 -7.51
CA LEU A 130 2.32 16.68 -6.29
C LEU A 130 1.57 16.17 -5.05
N VAL A 131 0.26 16.36 -4.97
CA VAL A 131 -0.54 15.89 -3.84
C VAL A 131 -0.40 14.37 -3.67
N THR A 132 -0.45 13.59 -4.75
CA THR A 132 -0.26 12.13 -4.69
C THR A 132 1.08 11.74 -4.07
N LEU A 133 2.18 12.39 -4.49
CA LEU A 133 3.51 12.10 -3.94
C LEU A 133 3.61 12.47 -2.45
N TYR A 134 2.98 13.56 -2.03
CA TYR A 134 3.18 14.12 -0.69
C TYR A 134 2.15 13.64 0.34
N LYS A 135 0.97 13.16 -0.07
CA LYS A 135 -0.10 12.67 0.83
C LYS A 135 0.43 11.63 1.83
N GLU A 136 1.22 10.67 1.34
CA GLU A 136 1.77 9.58 2.15
C GLU A 136 3.23 9.85 2.60
N SER A 137 3.81 10.99 2.24
CA SER A 137 5.18 11.33 2.64
C SER A 137 5.34 11.29 4.17
N ILE A 138 6.47 10.80 4.66
CA ILE A 138 6.80 10.74 6.09
C ILE A 138 6.59 12.10 6.78
N VAL A 139 6.95 13.18 6.08
CA VAL A 139 6.89 14.56 6.59
C VAL A 139 5.47 15.12 6.51
N GLN A 140 4.64 14.69 5.55
CA GLN A 140 3.31 15.25 5.26
C GLN A 140 3.27 16.79 5.35
N PRO A 141 4.03 17.49 4.49
CA PRO A 141 4.11 18.95 4.57
C PRO A 141 2.75 19.60 4.30
N ALA A 142 2.53 20.78 4.88
CA ALA A 142 1.37 21.59 4.57
C ALA A 142 1.44 22.08 3.11
N ILE A 143 0.51 21.63 2.27
CA ILE A 143 0.37 22.13 0.90
C ILE A 143 -0.62 23.30 0.93
N ILE A 144 -0.15 24.51 0.63
CA ILE A 144 -0.95 25.74 0.60
C ILE A 144 -1.05 26.23 -0.85
N ILE A 145 -2.26 26.30 -1.40
CA ILE A 145 -2.52 26.78 -2.75
C ILE A 145 -3.11 28.18 -2.68
N ILE A 146 -2.38 29.14 -3.24
CA ILE A 146 -2.85 30.50 -3.47
C ILE A 146 -3.53 30.52 -4.83
N LEU A 147 -4.85 30.71 -4.83
CA LEU A 147 -5.64 30.78 -6.06
C LEU A 147 -5.30 32.04 -6.85
N LYS A 148 -5.29 31.98 -8.18
CA LYS A 148 -5.17 33.19 -9.02
C LYS A 148 -6.36 34.16 -8.88
N ASP A 149 -7.44 33.69 -8.28
CA ASP A 149 -8.70 34.41 -8.06
C ASP A 149 -9.23 34.16 -6.64
N ASN A 150 -10.52 34.41 -6.40
CA ASN A 150 -11.17 34.19 -5.12
C ASN A 150 -12.36 33.21 -5.28
N ASN A 151 -12.25 32.25 -6.21
CA ASN A 151 -13.34 31.35 -6.57
C ASN A 151 -13.07 29.91 -6.10
N PHE A 152 -13.70 29.51 -4.99
CA PHE A 152 -13.57 28.15 -4.46
C PHE A 152 -14.27 27.08 -5.29
N GLU A 153 -15.33 27.40 -6.03
CA GLU A 153 -15.98 26.40 -6.90
C GLU A 153 -15.06 25.99 -8.06
N ARG A 154 -14.37 26.96 -8.66
CA ARG A 154 -13.31 26.68 -9.63
C ARG A 154 -12.15 25.90 -9.00
N ALA A 155 -11.80 26.20 -7.74
CA ALA A 155 -10.75 25.48 -7.05
C ALA A 155 -11.13 24.01 -6.76
N LYS A 156 -12.41 23.72 -6.49
CA LYS A 156 -12.91 22.34 -6.38
C LYS A 156 -12.72 21.57 -7.69
N GLU A 157 -13.00 22.19 -8.83
CA GLU A 157 -12.74 21.60 -10.16
C GLU A 157 -11.24 21.40 -10.42
N LEU A 158 -10.39 22.37 -10.04
CA LEU A 158 -8.93 22.25 -10.18
C LEU A 158 -8.37 21.03 -9.41
N LEU A 159 -8.95 20.74 -8.24
CA LEU A 159 -8.48 19.71 -7.32
C LEU A 159 -9.18 18.36 -7.50
N SER A 160 -10.17 18.24 -8.40
CA SER A 160 -10.98 17.03 -8.58
C SER A 160 -10.16 15.77 -8.87
N ASN A 161 -9.01 15.93 -9.54
CA ASN A 161 -8.10 14.85 -9.89
C ASN A 161 -7.06 14.50 -8.82
N CYS A 162 -7.05 15.20 -7.68
CA CYS A 162 -6.21 14.82 -6.54
C CYS A 162 -6.71 13.50 -5.93
N PRO A 163 -5.92 12.83 -5.07
CA PRO A 163 -6.33 11.57 -4.46
C PRO A 163 -7.69 11.66 -3.78
N HIS A 164 -8.52 10.65 -4.02
CA HIS A 164 -9.83 10.52 -3.40
C HIS A 164 -9.72 10.64 -1.87
N ASP A 165 -10.75 11.22 -1.25
CA ASP A 165 -10.87 11.42 0.19
C ASP A 165 -9.84 12.38 0.83
N THR A 166 -9.07 13.12 0.03
CA THR A 166 -8.18 14.17 0.54
C THR A 166 -9.00 15.34 1.07
N ASN A 167 -8.64 15.86 2.25
CA ASN A 167 -9.30 17.05 2.80
C ASN A 167 -8.73 18.32 2.17
N VAL A 168 -9.61 19.30 2.00
CA VAL A 168 -9.28 20.65 1.56
C VAL A 168 -9.87 21.63 2.55
N LYS A 169 -9.02 22.46 3.15
CA LYS A 169 -9.45 23.58 3.97
C LYS A 169 -9.36 24.86 3.15
N PHE A 170 -10.53 25.39 2.80
CA PHE A 170 -10.67 26.67 2.14
C PHE A 170 -10.64 27.81 3.16
N ILE A 171 -9.89 28.87 2.88
CA ILE A 171 -9.71 30.01 3.78
C ILE A 171 -10.00 31.31 3.02
N ARG A 172 -11.05 32.02 3.44
CA ARG A 172 -11.49 33.27 2.83
C ARG A 172 -10.67 34.46 3.35
N ASN A 173 -10.69 35.56 2.61
CA ASN A 173 -10.13 36.83 3.09
C ASN A 173 -10.81 37.35 4.37
N SER A 174 -12.04 36.91 4.66
CA SER A 174 -12.75 37.17 5.92
C SER A 174 -12.23 36.36 7.11
N CYS A 175 -11.25 35.48 6.89
CA CYS A 175 -10.73 34.51 7.87
C CYS A 175 -11.70 33.35 8.21
N GLU A 176 -12.83 33.27 7.52
CA GLU A 176 -13.75 32.13 7.58
C GLU A 176 -13.19 30.93 6.82
N THR A 177 -13.47 29.73 7.33
CA THR A 177 -12.96 28.47 6.78
C THR A 177 -14.07 27.49 6.43
N GLU A 178 -13.89 26.74 5.35
CA GLU A 178 -14.77 25.65 4.92
C GLU A 178 -13.93 24.40 4.68
N ILE A 179 -14.40 23.24 5.16
CA ILE A 179 -13.77 21.95 4.86
C ILE A 179 -14.54 21.28 3.72
N TYR A 180 -13.80 20.86 2.71
CA TYR A 180 -14.28 20.11 1.55
C TYR A 180 -13.48 18.82 1.41
N LYS A 181 -14.16 17.72 1.07
CA LYS A 181 -13.51 16.43 0.80
C LYS A 181 -13.51 16.16 -0.69
N ILE A 182 -12.35 15.83 -1.26
CA ILE A 182 -12.21 15.60 -2.70
C ILE A 182 -12.90 14.29 -3.09
N ILE A 183 -13.81 14.38 -4.06
CA ILE A 183 -14.45 13.24 -4.71
C ILE A 183 -13.83 13.09 -6.10
N ASN A 184 -12.80 12.24 -6.19
CA ASN A 184 -12.20 11.88 -7.48
C ASN A 184 -13.12 10.93 -8.24
N THR A 185 -13.58 11.34 -9.42
CA THR A 185 -14.47 10.58 -10.32
C THR A 185 -13.72 9.85 -11.44
N GLY A 186 -12.39 9.87 -11.40
CA GLY A 186 -11.51 9.28 -12.39
C GLY A 186 -11.24 10.17 -13.61
N ALA A 187 -10.63 9.58 -14.62
CA ALA A 187 -10.35 10.25 -15.89
C ALA A 187 -11.59 10.27 -16.80
N ASP A 188 -11.71 11.28 -17.65
CA ASP A 188 -12.84 11.44 -18.58
C ASP A 188 -12.59 10.77 -19.95
N SER A 189 -11.34 10.39 -20.23
CA SER A 189 -10.92 9.80 -21.50
C SER A 189 -9.81 8.76 -21.29
N ILE A 190 -9.58 7.90 -22.29
CA ILE A 190 -8.48 6.93 -22.24
C ILE A 190 -7.10 7.63 -22.20
N ASP A 191 -6.94 8.74 -22.91
CA ASP A 191 -5.69 9.51 -22.90
C ASP A 191 -5.43 10.14 -21.52
N ASP A 192 -6.48 10.65 -20.87
CA ASP A 192 -6.36 11.16 -19.50
C ASP A 192 -6.09 10.05 -18.48
N PHE A 193 -6.67 8.87 -18.67
CA PHE A 193 -6.39 7.70 -17.83
C PHE A 193 -4.93 7.27 -17.91
N ILE A 194 -4.40 7.18 -19.14
CA ILE A 194 -3.01 6.85 -19.42
C ILE A 194 -2.07 7.92 -18.85
N ASP A 195 -2.39 9.18 -19.06
CA ASP A 195 -1.59 10.30 -18.57
C ASP A 195 -1.57 10.32 -17.03
N ALA A 196 -2.70 10.04 -16.37
CA ALA A 196 -2.77 9.86 -14.92
C ALA A 196 -1.91 8.69 -14.45
N PHE A 197 -1.97 7.53 -15.12
CA PHE A 197 -1.15 6.36 -14.78
C PHE A 197 0.35 6.68 -14.91
N SER A 198 0.75 7.33 -16.00
CA SER A 198 2.15 7.71 -16.27
C SER A 198 2.74 8.65 -15.20
N LYS A 199 1.88 9.45 -14.57
CA LYS A 199 2.22 10.39 -13.48
C LYS A 199 2.11 9.77 -12.09
N GLN A 200 1.76 8.49 -12.01
CA GLN A 200 1.46 7.77 -10.77
C GLN A 200 0.25 8.33 -10.00
N CYS A 201 -0.68 9.01 -10.68
CA CYS A 201 -1.96 9.44 -10.11
C CYS A 201 -2.95 8.26 -10.04
N PHE A 202 -2.55 7.18 -9.36
CA PHE A 202 -3.27 5.90 -9.39
C PHE A 202 -4.67 5.97 -8.78
N SER A 203 -4.93 6.90 -7.87
CA SER A 203 -6.28 7.14 -7.33
C SER A 203 -7.27 7.49 -8.44
N THR A 204 -6.89 8.37 -9.37
CA THR A 204 -7.69 8.71 -10.56
C THR A 204 -7.93 7.48 -11.42
N CYS A 205 -6.89 6.67 -11.67
CA CYS A 205 -7.02 5.42 -12.43
C CYS A 205 -7.99 4.44 -11.75
N SER A 206 -7.91 4.27 -10.43
CA SER A 206 -8.80 3.41 -9.63
C SER A 206 -10.26 3.88 -9.65
N LYS A 207 -10.52 5.19 -9.75
CA LYS A 207 -11.87 5.73 -9.84
C LYS A 207 -12.44 5.85 -11.26
N THR A 208 -11.60 5.68 -12.29
CA THR A 208 -12.02 5.77 -13.70
C THR A 208 -13.05 4.69 -14.06
N HIS A 209 -14.19 5.07 -14.64
CA HIS A 209 -15.22 4.13 -15.07
C HIS A 209 -14.72 3.20 -16.17
N ARG A 210 -15.09 1.92 -16.10
CA ARG A 210 -14.65 0.90 -17.06
C ARG A 210 -15.07 1.19 -18.51
N GLU A 211 -16.20 1.87 -18.70
CA GLU A 211 -16.71 2.27 -20.02
C GLU A 211 -15.72 3.14 -20.80
N ILE A 212 -14.89 3.90 -20.11
CA ILE A 212 -13.85 4.76 -20.70
C ILE A 212 -12.71 3.90 -21.29
N LEU A 213 -12.50 2.70 -20.74
CA LEU A 213 -11.51 1.74 -21.23
C LEU A 213 -12.03 0.92 -22.43
N LEU A 214 -13.33 0.99 -22.73
CA LEU A 214 -13.97 0.34 -23.87
C LEU A 214 -13.96 1.29 -25.09
N ASN A 215 -12.81 1.82 -25.46
CA ASN A 215 -12.70 2.71 -26.63
C ASN A 215 -12.35 1.90 -27.90
N SER A 216 -13.25 1.91 -28.90
CA SER A 216 -13.05 1.25 -30.20
C SER A 216 -11.82 1.79 -30.95
N GLU A 217 -11.52 3.09 -30.86
CA GLU A 217 -10.40 3.72 -31.57
C GLU A 217 -9.03 3.20 -31.11
N TRP A 218 -8.91 2.80 -29.83
CA TRP A 218 -7.70 2.16 -29.29
C TRP A 218 -7.72 0.65 -29.45
N ASN A 219 -8.90 0.02 -29.44
CA ASN A 219 -9.07 -1.42 -29.58
C ASN A 219 -8.69 -1.93 -30.99
N ASP A 220 -8.82 -1.10 -32.01
CA ASP A 220 -8.54 -1.48 -33.40
C ASP A 220 -7.03 -1.46 -33.76
N ASN A 221 -6.16 -1.01 -32.85
CA ASN A 221 -4.74 -0.77 -33.16
C ASN A 221 -3.80 -1.96 -32.89
N ASN A 222 -4.00 -2.76 -31.83
CA ASN A 222 -3.35 -4.06 -31.58
C ASN A 222 -3.76 -4.67 -30.21
N LEU A 223 -3.27 -5.89 -29.92
CA LEU A 223 -3.50 -6.59 -28.66
C LEU A 223 -2.98 -5.83 -27.42
N ILE A 224 -1.86 -5.11 -27.56
CA ILE A 224 -1.23 -4.40 -26.43
C ILE A 224 -2.08 -3.18 -26.07
N SER A 225 -2.48 -2.36 -27.03
CA SER A 225 -3.31 -1.18 -26.81
C SER A 225 -4.69 -1.53 -26.25
N SER A 226 -5.25 -2.68 -26.66
CA SER A 226 -6.56 -3.14 -26.17
C SER A 226 -6.53 -3.70 -24.76
N LEU A 227 -5.47 -4.41 -24.34
CA LEU A 227 -5.42 -5.06 -23.02
C LEU A 227 -4.68 -4.26 -21.94
N SER A 228 -3.67 -3.46 -22.28
CA SER A 228 -2.85 -2.75 -21.29
C SER A 228 -3.64 -1.83 -20.35
N PRO A 229 -4.65 -1.05 -20.81
CA PRO A 229 -5.45 -0.22 -19.92
C PRO A 229 -6.16 -1.03 -18.81
N TYR A 230 -6.62 -2.25 -19.12
CA TYR A 230 -7.24 -3.14 -18.11
C TYR A 230 -6.23 -3.64 -17.08
N PHE A 231 -4.99 -3.92 -17.49
CA PHE A 231 -3.93 -4.27 -16.54
C PHE A 231 -3.55 -3.09 -15.64
N PHE A 232 -3.46 -1.88 -16.21
CA PHE A 232 -3.21 -0.66 -15.44
C PHE A 232 -4.33 -0.42 -14.42
N LYS A 233 -5.59 -0.55 -14.86
CA LYS A 233 -6.77 -0.45 -14.00
C LYS A 233 -6.78 -1.49 -12.89
N THR A 234 -6.51 -2.75 -13.24
CA THR A 234 -6.37 -3.84 -12.28
C THR A 234 -5.30 -3.51 -11.25
N ARG A 235 -4.12 -3.07 -11.71
CA ARG A 235 -3.01 -2.73 -10.81
C ARG A 235 -3.38 -1.59 -9.87
N THR A 236 -4.04 -0.54 -10.36
CA THR A 236 -4.44 0.59 -9.52
C THR A 236 -5.50 0.19 -8.50
N ASN A 237 -6.53 -0.57 -8.89
CA ASN A 237 -7.52 -1.09 -7.94
C ASN A 237 -6.86 -1.92 -6.83
N LEU A 238 -5.88 -2.75 -7.19
CA LEU A 238 -5.14 -3.56 -6.22
C LEU A 238 -4.27 -2.73 -5.26
N LEU A 239 -3.78 -1.55 -5.66
CA LEU A 239 -3.03 -0.64 -4.78
C LEU A 239 -3.93 0.01 -3.71
N PHE A 240 -5.23 0.15 -4.00
CA PHE A 240 -6.24 0.68 -3.07
C PHE A 240 -7.09 -0.41 -2.40
N ASP A 241 -6.63 -1.67 -2.42
CA ASP A 241 -7.32 -2.84 -1.85
C ASP A 241 -8.75 -3.09 -2.40
N GLU A 242 -9.05 -2.60 -3.61
CA GLU A 242 -10.31 -2.78 -4.36
C GLU A 242 -10.32 -4.15 -5.09
N LYS A 243 -10.12 -5.25 -4.33
CA LYS A 243 -10.07 -6.62 -4.86
C LYS A 243 -11.34 -7.04 -5.63
N PRO A 244 -12.57 -6.71 -5.19
CA PRO A 244 -13.81 -7.05 -5.91
C PRO A 244 -13.92 -6.40 -7.30
N GLU A 245 -13.44 -5.17 -7.43
CA GLU A 245 -13.40 -4.46 -8.71
C GLU A 245 -12.32 -5.07 -9.60
N ALA A 246 -11.11 -5.29 -9.05
CA ALA A 246 -9.99 -5.89 -9.78
C ALA A 246 -10.32 -7.29 -10.31
N ILE A 247 -11.00 -8.15 -9.55
CA ILE A 247 -11.31 -9.53 -10.00
C ILE A 247 -12.22 -9.56 -11.24
N ASN A 248 -13.13 -8.59 -11.38
CA ASN A 248 -14.01 -8.48 -12.54
C ASN A 248 -13.21 -8.13 -13.80
N ASP A 249 -12.26 -7.21 -13.70
CA ASP A 249 -11.39 -6.81 -14.82
C ASP A 249 -10.42 -7.93 -15.19
N ILE A 250 -9.84 -8.62 -14.20
CA ILE A 250 -8.97 -9.79 -14.43
C ILE A 250 -9.71 -10.89 -15.20
N ASN A 251 -10.94 -11.24 -14.78
CA ASN A 251 -11.72 -12.27 -15.46
C ASN A 251 -12.10 -11.86 -16.88
N TYR A 252 -12.38 -10.58 -17.12
CA TYR A 252 -12.60 -10.06 -18.46
C TYR A 252 -11.36 -10.21 -19.34
N VAL A 253 -10.18 -9.81 -18.85
CA VAL A 253 -8.91 -9.95 -19.57
C VAL A 253 -8.63 -11.42 -19.90
N LEU A 254 -8.81 -12.34 -18.96
CA LEU A 254 -8.59 -13.77 -19.20
C LEU A 254 -9.55 -14.34 -20.26
N ASN A 255 -10.83 -13.93 -20.23
CA ASN A 255 -11.79 -14.32 -21.27
C ASN A 255 -11.39 -13.77 -22.64
N ARG A 256 -10.95 -12.51 -22.70
CA ARG A 256 -10.48 -11.89 -23.94
C ARG A 256 -9.24 -12.60 -24.49
N ILE A 257 -8.29 -12.93 -23.62
CA ILE A 257 -7.10 -13.73 -23.97
C ILE A 257 -7.51 -15.08 -24.59
N SER A 258 -8.49 -15.78 -24.01
CA SER A 258 -8.98 -17.05 -24.55
C SER A 258 -9.62 -16.90 -25.94
N MET A 259 -10.30 -15.79 -26.22
CA MET A 259 -10.83 -15.51 -27.55
C MET A 259 -9.70 -15.25 -28.56
N GLU A 260 -8.69 -14.47 -28.18
CA GLU A 260 -7.55 -14.13 -29.05
C GLU A 260 -6.67 -15.34 -29.40
N ARG A 261 -6.69 -16.40 -28.58
CA ARG A 261 -6.02 -17.68 -28.90
C ARG A 261 -6.55 -18.33 -30.18
N THR A 262 -7.77 -18.01 -30.60
CA THR A 262 -8.37 -18.55 -31.83
C THR A 262 -7.90 -17.80 -33.09
N ASN A 263 -7.26 -16.64 -32.93
CA ASN A 263 -6.76 -15.83 -34.03
C ASN A 263 -5.32 -16.28 -34.40
N PRO A 264 -5.10 -16.80 -35.63
CA PRO A 264 -3.79 -17.33 -36.02
C PRO A 264 -2.69 -16.25 -36.15
N ASN A 265 -3.07 -14.96 -36.20
CA ASN A 265 -2.14 -13.85 -36.31
C ASN A 265 -1.67 -13.30 -34.95
N THR A 266 -2.18 -13.84 -33.85
CA THR A 266 -1.83 -13.39 -32.50
C THR A 266 -0.48 -13.96 -32.05
N ASP A 267 0.38 -13.10 -31.51
CA ASP A 267 1.64 -13.54 -30.89
C ASP A 267 1.37 -14.34 -29.61
N ILE A 268 1.63 -15.65 -29.66
CA ILE A 268 1.37 -16.59 -28.57
C ILE A 268 2.27 -16.31 -27.36
N VAL A 269 3.51 -15.84 -27.56
CA VAL A 269 4.46 -15.55 -26.48
C VAL A 269 3.94 -14.36 -25.66
N LEU A 270 3.53 -13.29 -26.34
CA LEU A 270 2.88 -12.15 -25.70
C LEU A 270 1.60 -12.58 -24.98
N LEU A 271 0.73 -13.32 -25.64
CA LEU A 271 -0.54 -13.75 -25.07
C LEU A 271 -0.37 -14.61 -23.81
N ASN A 272 0.58 -15.53 -23.82
CA ASN A 272 0.95 -16.35 -22.66
C ASN A 272 1.54 -15.49 -21.52
N SER A 273 2.33 -14.47 -21.83
CA SER A 273 2.86 -13.55 -20.82
C SER A 273 1.76 -12.72 -20.14
N LEU A 274 0.77 -12.24 -20.91
CA LEU A 274 -0.39 -11.52 -20.39
C LEU A 274 -1.24 -12.45 -19.51
N GLU A 275 -1.47 -13.70 -19.95
CA GLU A 275 -2.22 -14.69 -19.17
C GLU A 275 -1.55 -14.96 -17.82
N LEU A 276 -0.22 -15.13 -17.82
CA LEU A 276 0.57 -15.34 -16.62
C LEU A 276 0.36 -14.19 -15.63
N MET A 277 0.50 -12.95 -16.07
CA MET A 277 0.32 -11.77 -15.20
C MET A 277 -1.12 -11.63 -14.69
N ALA A 278 -2.12 -11.89 -15.53
CA ALA A 278 -3.52 -11.87 -15.12
C ALA A 278 -3.84 -12.95 -14.08
N LYS A 279 -3.30 -14.16 -14.24
CA LYS A 279 -3.44 -15.25 -13.25
C LYS A 279 -2.74 -14.92 -11.94
N LEU A 280 -1.55 -14.32 -11.96
CA LEU A 280 -0.89 -13.85 -10.73
C LEU A 280 -1.72 -12.80 -9.98
N ASN A 281 -2.31 -11.85 -10.70
CA ASN A 281 -3.24 -10.88 -10.10
C ASN A 281 -4.47 -11.58 -9.51
N ARG A 282 -4.99 -12.62 -10.17
CA ARG A 282 -6.12 -13.42 -9.67
C ARG A 282 -5.78 -14.17 -8.38
N ILE A 283 -4.57 -14.73 -8.29
CA ILE A 283 -4.05 -15.38 -7.08
C ILE A 283 -4.03 -14.38 -5.92
N TYR A 284 -3.53 -13.16 -6.16
CA TYR A 284 -3.53 -12.11 -5.15
C TYR A 284 -4.96 -11.69 -4.72
N CYS A 285 -5.89 -11.50 -5.67
CA CYS A 285 -7.27 -11.15 -5.35
C CYS A 285 -7.97 -12.21 -4.48
N ARG A 286 -7.69 -13.49 -4.74
CA ARG A 286 -8.35 -14.61 -4.06
C ARG A 286 -7.63 -15.08 -2.81
N ASP A 287 -6.44 -14.55 -2.53
CA ASP A 287 -5.55 -15.01 -1.46
C ASP A 287 -5.32 -16.55 -1.51
N THR A 288 -5.33 -17.14 -2.71
CA THR A 288 -5.14 -18.57 -2.93
C THR A 288 -4.52 -18.88 -4.28
N GLY A 289 -3.59 -19.85 -4.31
CA GLY A 289 -2.95 -20.30 -5.54
C GLY A 289 -3.90 -21.04 -6.49
N SER A 290 -4.79 -21.88 -5.94
CA SER A 290 -5.73 -22.73 -6.70
C SER A 290 -5.08 -23.46 -7.88
N THR A 291 -5.77 -23.63 -9.01
CA THR A 291 -5.16 -24.16 -10.24
C THR A 291 -4.22 -23.14 -10.91
N ASP A 292 -4.48 -21.85 -10.72
CA ASP A 292 -3.72 -20.77 -11.36
C ASP A 292 -2.22 -20.82 -11.04
N ILE A 293 -1.83 -21.21 -9.82
CA ILE A 293 -0.40 -21.27 -9.45
C ILE A 293 0.36 -22.31 -10.27
N ASN A 294 -0.26 -23.44 -10.61
CA ASN A 294 0.39 -24.46 -11.44
C ASN A 294 0.45 -24.03 -12.90
N ASP A 295 -0.58 -23.34 -13.38
CA ASP A 295 -0.64 -22.80 -14.74
C ASP A 295 0.47 -21.76 -14.95
N VAL A 296 0.65 -20.81 -14.02
CA VAL A 296 1.70 -19.79 -14.16
C VAL A 296 3.11 -20.36 -14.06
N ILE A 297 3.32 -21.45 -13.29
CA ILE A 297 4.62 -22.15 -13.26
C ILE A 297 4.92 -22.77 -14.63
N THR A 298 3.94 -23.45 -15.22
CA THR A 298 4.07 -24.06 -16.56
C THR A 298 4.36 -22.98 -17.61
N LEU A 299 3.52 -21.95 -17.66
CA LEU A 299 3.69 -20.82 -18.58
C LEU A 299 5.05 -20.13 -18.42
N SER A 300 5.53 -19.94 -17.18
CA SER A 300 6.81 -19.31 -16.94
C SER A 300 7.99 -20.15 -17.43
N ASN A 301 7.91 -21.48 -17.31
CA ASN A 301 8.97 -22.37 -17.79
C ASN A 301 8.99 -22.41 -19.32
N ASP A 302 7.81 -22.40 -19.96
CA ASP A 302 7.68 -22.42 -21.41
C ASP A 302 8.15 -21.12 -22.06
N LEU A 303 7.93 -19.98 -21.40
CA LEU A 303 8.33 -18.66 -21.91
C LEU A 303 9.83 -18.36 -21.75
N ASP A 304 10.47 -18.89 -20.70
CA ASP A 304 11.88 -18.65 -20.36
C ASP A 304 12.29 -17.16 -20.31
N ILE A 305 11.38 -16.30 -19.84
CA ILE A 305 11.64 -14.87 -19.62
C ILE A 305 11.94 -14.63 -18.14
N GLU A 306 13.18 -14.20 -17.84
CA GLU A 306 13.70 -14.06 -16.47
C GLU A 306 12.77 -13.24 -15.56
N LEU A 307 12.26 -12.10 -16.04
CA LEU A 307 11.40 -11.23 -15.23
C LEU A 307 10.03 -11.86 -14.91
N LEU A 308 9.42 -12.60 -15.84
CA LEU A 308 8.17 -13.30 -15.58
C LEU A 308 8.36 -14.42 -14.54
N LYS A 309 9.49 -15.12 -14.63
CA LYS A 309 9.90 -16.14 -13.65
C LYS A 309 10.00 -15.54 -12.24
N ALA A 310 10.61 -14.36 -12.10
CA ALA A 310 10.66 -13.64 -10.82
C ALA A 310 9.27 -13.28 -10.30
N HIS A 311 8.35 -12.86 -11.17
CA HIS A 311 6.96 -12.59 -10.79
C HIS A 311 6.19 -13.83 -10.33
N VAL A 312 6.51 -15.03 -10.83
CA VAL A 312 5.97 -16.29 -10.28
C VAL A 312 6.60 -16.60 -8.92
N TYR A 313 7.92 -16.44 -8.82
CA TYR A 313 8.68 -16.83 -7.63
C TYR A 313 8.39 -15.96 -6.40
N ARG A 314 8.02 -14.68 -6.56
CA ARG A 314 7.54 -13.87 -5.43
C ARG A 314 6.27 -14.44 -4.78
N PHE A 315 5.48 -15.24 -5.51
CA PHE A 315 4.31 -15.97 -5.02
C PHE A 315 4.65 -17.37 -4.47
N ALA A 316 5.91 -17.67 -4.14
CA ALA A 316 6.36 -18.96 -3.61
C ALA A 316 5.56 -19.46 -2.39
N HIS A 317 4.89 -18.58 -1.65
CA HIS A 317 4.01 -18.97 -0.56
C HIS A 317 2.86 -19.88 -1.02
N PHE A 318 2.30 -19.62 -2.20
CA PHE A 318 1.13 -20.30 -2.76
C PHE A 318 1.47 -21.56 -3.55
N ILE A 319 2.76 -21.83 -3.80
CA ILE A 319 3.19 -23.04 -4.51
C ILE A 319 2.97 -24.25 -3.60
N PRO A 320 2.20 -25.26 -4.04
CA PRO A 320 1.89 -26.43 -3.22
C PRO A 320 3.12 -27.33 -3.06
N ASN A 321 3.19 -28.05 -1.94
CA ASN A 321 4.13 -29.14 -1.70
C ASN A 321 5.63 -28.81 -1.79
N ILE A 322 6.02 -27.53 -1.66
CA ILE A 322 7.43 -27.14 -1.57
C ILE A 322 7.88 -26.88 -0.14
N THR A 323 9.15 -27.20 0.14
CA THR A 323 9.77 -26.98 1.45
C THR A 323 10.02 -25.49 1.71
N ARG A 324 10.20 -25.13 2.98
CA ARG A 324 10.57 -23.76 3.38
C ARG A 324 11.89 -23.29 2.75
N GLU A 325 12.88 -24.18 2.69
CA GLU A 325 14.16 -23.85 2.02
C GLU A 325 13.96 -23.62 0.53
N ARG A 326 13.12 -24.43 -0.14
CA ARG A 326 12.78 -24.16 -1.55
C ARG A 326 12.08 -22.82 -1.73
N LYS A 327 11.15 -22.45 -0.83
CA LYS A 327 10.53 -21.10 -0.84
C LYS A 327 11.57 -20.00 -0.75
N LYS A 328 12.54 -20.15 0.15
CA LYS A 328 13.65 -19.20 0.35
C LYS A 328 14.54 -19.09 -0.90
N GLU A 329 14.88 -20.21 -1.54
CA GLU A 329 15.63 -20.21 -2.80
C GLU A 329 14.90 -19.41 -3.89
N LEU A 330 13.61 -19.68 -4.10
CA LEU A 330 12.80 -19.00 -5.10
C LEU A 330 12.71 -17.48 -4.84
N LEU A 331 12.49 -17.08 -3.59
CA LEU A 331 12.44 -15.66 -3.20
C LEU A 331 13.80 -14.96 -3.39
N SER A 332 14.90 -15.65 -3.09
CA SER A 332 16.26 -15.13 -3.31
C SER A 332 16.54 -14.95 -4.81
N GLU A 333 16.17 -15.94 -5.63
CA GLU A 333 16.30 -15.85 -7.08
C GLU A 333 15.46 -14.69 -7.65
N ALA A 334 14.19 -14.57 -7.24
CA ALA A 334 13.33 -13.46 -7.63
C ALA A 334 13.93 -12.09 -7.27
N SER A 335 14.47 -11.94 -6.06
CA SER A 335 15.13 -10.70 -5.63
C SER A 335 16.27 -10.31 -6.56
N ASN A 336 17.15 -11.26 -6.90
CA ASN A 336 18.30 -11.00 -7.76
C ASN A 336 17.86 -10.58 -9.17
N ILE A 337 16.81 -11.22 -9.70
CA ILE A 337 16.26 -10.89 -11.03
C ILE A 337 15.67 -9.48 -11.02
N PHE A 338 14.86 -9.14 -10.01
CA PHE A 338 14.25 -7.82 -9.91
C PHE A 338 15.30 -6.71 -9.80
N GLU A 339 16.38 -6.94 -9.05
CA GLU A 339 17.50 -5.99 -8.95
C GLU A 339 18.16 -5.72 -10.30
N LYS A 340 18.48 -6.77 -11.05
CA LYS A 340 19.07 -6.63 -12.40
C LYS A 340 18.15 -5.86 -13.35
N ASN A 341 16.83 -5.97 -13.15
CA ASN A 341 15.82 -5.36 -14.00
C ASN A 341 15.36 -3.96 -13.56
N SER A 342 16.01 -3.36 -12.56
CA SER A 342 15.63 -2.06 -11.97
C SER A 342 14.20 -2.05 -11.40
N VAL A 343 13.86 -3.12 -10.67
CA VAL A 343 12.59 -3.30 -9.96
C VAL A 343 12.90 -3.53 -8.46
N ALA A 344 13.69 -2.63 -7.87
CA ALA A 344 14.26 -2.83 -6.54
C ALA A 344 13.23 -2.90 -5.41
N ASP A 345 12.05 -2.29 -5.57
CA ASP A 345 10.92 -2.39 -4.66
C ASP A 345 10.45 -3.86 -4.51
N HIS A 346 10.20 -4.57 -5.60
CA HIS A 346 9.85 -6.00 -5.55
C HIS A 346 11.00 -6.87 -5.06
N ALA A 347 12.25 -6.47 -5.29
CA ALA A 347 13.40 -7.14 -4.68
C ALA A 347 13.37 -7.02 -3.14
N MET A 348 13.12 -5.83 -2.59
CA MET A 348 12.96 -5.62 -1.14
C MET A 348 11.83 -6.48 -0.59
N TYR A 349 10.70 -6.57 -1.29
CA TYR A 349 9.56 -7.39 -0.89
C TYR A 349 9.89 -8.89 -0.87
N CYS A 350 10.63 -9.39 -1.88
CA CYS A 350 11.10 -10.76 -1.90
C CYS A 350 12.06 -11.06 -0.74
N GLN A 351 12.99 -10.13 -0.44
CA GLN A 351 13.92 -10.26 0.69
C GLN A 351 13.19 -10.22 2.03
N ASN A 352 12.20 -9.34 2.19
CA ASN A 352 11.33 -9.33 3.36
C ASN A 352 10.66 -10.71 3.55
N ASN A 353 10.01 -11.22 2.50
CA ASN A 353 9.31 -12.50 2.54
C ASN A 353 10.26 -13.69 2.79
N PHE A 354 11.51 -13.60 2.33
CA PHE A 354 12.57 -14.55 2.61
C PHE A 354 12.94 -14.52 4.10
N LEU A 355 13.14 -13.33 4.67
CA LEU A 355 13.59 -13.16 6.05
C LEU A 355 12.53 -13.62 7.05
N ILE A 356 11.24 -13.33 6.82
CA ILE A 356 10.17 -13.76 7.73
C ILE A 356 9.99 -15.28 7.77
N GLN A 357 10.55 -16.04 6.81
CA GLN A 357 10.60 -17.51 6.93
C GLN A 357 11.41 -17.95 8.16
N SER A 358 12.37 -17.13 8.62
CA SER A 358 13.15 -17.40 9.84
C SER A 358 12.31 -17.33 11.13
N PHE A 359 11.14 -16.68 11.12
CA PHE A 359 10.23 -16.69 12.27
C PHE A 359 9.62 -18.08 12.53
N TYR A 360 9.69 -18.97 11.54
CA TYR A 360 9.22 -20.35 11.62
C TYR A 360 10.34 -21.38 11.84
N THR A 361 11.55 -20.90 12.12
CA THR A 361 12.70 -21.70 12.53
C THR A 361 13.10 -21.33 13.96
N ASP A 362 14.11 -21.98 14.52
CA ASP A 362 14.56 -21.73 15.90
C ASP A 362 15.57 -20.56 15.99
N ARG A 363 15.89 -19.93 14.85
CA ARG A 363 16.95 -18.91 14.75
C ARG A 363 16.53 -17.73 13.89
N ILE A 364 16.55 -16.56 14.50
CA ILE A 364 16.38 -15.26 13.84
C ILE A 364 17.72 -14.52 13.90
N ASN A 365 18.12 -13.92 12.78
CA ASN A 365 19.26 -12.99 12.71
C ASN A 365 18.75 -11.57 12.44
N THR A 366 18.65 -10.76 13.49
CA THR A 366 18.15 -9.38 13.42
C THR A 366 19.00 -8.47 12.54
N ARG A 367 20.31 -8.77 12.39
CA ARG A 367 21.20 -8.01 11.49
C ARG A 367 20.72 -8.05 10.05
N ASN A 368 20.25 -9.20 9.56
CA ASN A 368 19.75 -9.30 8.18
C ASN A 368 18.49 -8.44 7.95
N PHE A 369 17.62 -8.31 8.96
CA PHE A 369 16.46 -7.43 8.89
C PHE A 369 16.88 -5.95 8.89
N HIS A 370 17.83 -5.59 9.75
CA HIS A 370 18.39 -4.25 9.77
C HIS A 370 19.09 -3.89 8.45
N ASP A 371 19.87 -4.80 7.87
CA ASP A 371 20.54 -4.60 6.59
C ASP A 371 19.52 -4.38 5.46
N LEU A 372 18.40 -5.13 5.44
CA LEU A 372 17.29 -4.90 4.51
C LEU A 372 16.67 -3.52 4.69
N GLN A 373 16.43 -3.09 5.93
CA GLN A 373 15.91 -1.76 6.24
C GLN A 373 16.83 -0.65 5.69
N GLN A 374 18.13 -0.72 5.98
CA GLN A 374 19.10 0.27 5.51
C GLN A 374 19.16 0.29 3.98
N ARG A 375 19.13 -0.88 3.37
CA ARG A 375 19.13 -1.02 1.93
C ARG A 375 17.90 -0.39 1.30
N ALA A 376 16.71 -0.66 1.83
CA ALA A 376 15.46 -0.07 1.33
C ALA A 376 15.46 1.46 1.41
N ILE A 377 15.95 2.04 2.52
CA ILE A 377 16.04 3.49 2.70
C ILE A 377 16.95 4.13 1.64
N ASN A 378 18.05 3.47 1.27
CA ASN A 378 19.04 4.01 0.36
C ASN A 378 18.68 3.78 -1.12
N GLU A 379 18.14 2.61 -1.44
CA GLU A 379 17.89 2.19 -2.83
C GLU A 379 16.49 2.58 -3.32
N VAL A 380 15.49 2.59 -2.44
CA VAL A 380 14.09 2.91 -2.76
C VAL A 380 13.50 3.83 -1.67
N PRO A 381 13.99 5.07 -1.51
CA PRO A 381 13.65 5.94 -0.39
C PRO A 381 12.16 6.28 -0.30
N GLY A 382 11.47 6.32 -1.44
CA GLY A 382 10.03 6.57 -1.54
C GLY A 382 9.17 5.30 -1.44
N MET A 383 9.74 4.14 -1.14
CA MET A 383 8.98 2.88 -1.10
C MET A 383 7.92 2.93 -0.01
N VAL A 384 6.66 2.80 -0.42
CA VAL A 384 5.56 2.88 0.53
C VAL A 384 5.46 1.63 1.43
N GLY A 385 5.88 0.47 0.93
CA GLY A 385 6.03 -0.75 1.73
C GLY A 385 7.12 -0.67 2.83
N MET A 386 7.72 0.49 3.09
CA MET A 386 8.69 0.65 4.18
C MET A 386 8.06 0.36 5.55
N SER A 387 6.78 0.64 5.74
CA SER A 387 6.03 0.29 6.97
C SER A 387 6.03 -1.23 7.21
N ILE A 388 5.90 -2.04 6.16
CA ILE A 388 5.98 -3.51 6.22
C ILE A 388 7.37 -3.97 6.68
N ILE A 389 8.43 -3.41 6.08
CA ILE A 389 9.81 -3.77 6.42
C ILE A 389 10.10 -3.39 7.87
N LEU A 390 9.80 -2.15 8.27
CA LEU A 390 10.04 -1.65 9.63
C LEU A 390 9.26 -2.45 10.68
N ASN A 391 8.02 -2.84 10.37
CA ASN A 391 7.26 -3.74 11.23
C ASN A 391 7.99 -5.06 11.45
N ASN A 392 8.42 -5.72 10.38
CA ASN A 392 9.04 -7.04 10.48
C ASN A 392 10.44 -6.98 11.12
N VAL A 393 11.17 -5.87 10.95
CA VAL A 393 12.39 -5.57 11.72
C VAL A 393 12.06 -5.49 13.22
N GLY A 394 11.04 -4.73 13.59
CA GLY A 394 10.58 -4.61 14.97
C GLY A 394 10.16 -5.96 15.57
N VAL A 395 9.44 -6.78 14.81
CA VAL A 395 9.04 -8.14 15.21
C VAL A 395 10.26 -9.06 15.39
N ALA A 396 11.29 -8.94 14.54
CA ALA A 396 12.51 -9.71 14.69
C ALA A 396 13.23 -9.39 16.01
N TYR A 397 13.31 -8.11 16.39
CA TYR A 397 13.86 -7.68 17.68
C TYR A 397 12.97 -8.10 18.86
N LEU A 398 11.65 -8.00 18.72
CA LEU A 398 10.68 -8.46 19.73
C LEU A 398 10.86 -9.95 20.03
N TYR A 399 10.96 -10.79 19.00
CA TYR A 399 11.22 -12.22 19.17
C TYR A 399 12.58 -12.52 19.81
N LYS A 400 13.55 -11.61 19.68
CA LYS A 400 14.84 -11.68 20.38
C LYS A 400 14.83 -11.06 21.77
N LYS A 401 13.68 -10.58 22.26
CA LYS A 401 13.50 -9.92 23.56
C LYS A 401 14.32 -8.61 23.66
N ASP A 402 14.67 -8.01 22.53
CA ASP A 402 15.29 -6.69 22.45
C ASP A 402 14.20 -5.62 22.26
N PHE A 403 13.51 -5.33 23.36
CA PHE A 403 12.30 -4.50 23.32
C PHE A 403 12.58 -3.03 22.95
N ALA A 404 13.76 -2.52 23.27
CA ALA A 404 14.14 -1.14 22.97
C ALA A 404 14.25 -0.92 21.44
N GLU A 405 15.00 -1.79 20.75
CA GLU A 405 15.15 -1.72 19.29
C GLU A 405 13.84 -2.07 18.56
N ALA A 406 13.04 -2.98 19.12
CA ALA A 406 11.71 -3.27 18.61
C ALA A 406 10.80 -2.02 18.64
N ILE A 407 10.73 -1.32 19.78
CA ILE A 407 9.95 -0.08 19.92
C ILE A 407 10.45 1.00 18.96
N LEU A 408 11.76 1.19 18.84
CA LEU A 408 12.36 2.18 17.93
C LEU A 408 11.94 1.91 16.48
N SER A 409 12.06 0.66 16.04
CA SER A 409 11.71 0.23 14.68
C SER A 409 10.22 0.38 14.39
N LEU A 410 9.36 -0.03 15.33
CA LEU A 410 7.90 0.06 15.20
C LEU A 410 7.42 1.52 15.16
N LYS A 411 7.96 2.39 16.02
CA LYS A 411 7.65 3.83 15.98
C LYS A 411 8.01 4.45 14.63
N LYS A 412 9.19 4.14 14.11
CA LYS A 412 9.58 4.58 12.77
C LYS A 412 8.62 4.03 11.70
N GLY A 413 8.13 2.79 11.85
CA GLY A 413 7.13 2.21 10.96
C GLY A 413 5.78 2.95 10.96
N LEU A 414 5.38 3.54 12.08
CA LEU A 414 4.17 4.37 12.17
C LEU A 414 4.27 5.62 11.29
N ASP A 415 5.46 6.22 11.18
CA ASP A 415 5.67 7.40 10.33
C ASP A 415 5.39 7.10 8.85
N TYR A 416 5.56 5.84 8.42
CA TYR A 416 5.33 5.37 7.04
C TYR A 416 3.95 4.72 6.83
N SER A 417 3.09 4.66 7.84
CA SER A 417 1.78 3.98 7.74
C SER A 417 0.60 4.90 8.02
N LYS A 418 0.80 6.22 8.07
CA LYS A 418 -0.22 7.19 8.49
C LYS A 418 -1.56 7.04 7.75
N GLU A 419 -1.50 6.85 6.43
CA GLU A 419 -2.66 6.66 5.54
C GLU A 419 -2.95 5.17 5.23
N ARG A 420 -2.21 4.24 5.85
CA ARG A 420 -2.29 2.79 5.58
C ARG A 420 -2.81 2.03 6.78
N ILE A 421 -4.13 1.95 6.87
CA ILE A 421 -4.82 1.53 8.09
C ILE A 421 -4.45 0.11 8.56
N VAL A 422 -4.29 -0.82 7.62
CA VAL A 422 -3.89 -2.20 7.92
C VAL A 422 -2.52 -2.23 8.60
N GLN A 423 -1.53 -1.56 8.01
CA GLN A 423 -0.17 -1.50 8.53
C GLN A 423 -0.11 -0.70 9.83
N LYS A 424 -0.79 0.46 9.91
CA LYS A 424 -0.85 1.33 11.09
C LYS A 424 -1.34 0.58 12.32
N ILE A 425 -2.52 -0.06 12.21
CA ILE A 425 -3.12 -0.80 13.32
C ILE A 425 -2.26 -2.03 13.67
N GLY A 426 -1.70 -2.73 12.68
CA GLY A 426 -0.80 -3.86 12.95
C GLY A 426 0.48 -3.45 13.70
N ILE A 427 1.08 -2.31 13.33
CA ILE A 427 2.26 -1.76 14.01
C ILE A 427 1.89 -1.27 15.42
N GLN A 428 0.75 -0.60 15.59
CA GLN A 428 0.25 -0.19 16.92
C GLN A 428 0.00 -1.41 17.82
N SER A 429 -0.59 -2.48 17.29
CA SER A 429 -0.77 -3.75 18.00
C SER A 429 0.57 -4.35 18.42
N ASN A 430 1.55 -4.42 17.52
CA ASN A 430 2.90 -4.88 17.86
C ASN A 430 3.61 -3.99 18.88
N LEU A 431 3.36 -2.68 18.86
CA LEU A 431 3.94 -1.73 19.81
C LEU A 431 3.41 -1.97 21.23
N ILE A 432 2.10 -2.13 21.40
CA ILE A 432 1.53 -2.43 22.73
C ILE A 432 1.93 -3.83 23.22
N VAL A 433 2.05 -4.82 22.32
CA VAL A 433 2.57 -6.16 22.65
C VAL A 433 4.01 -6.07 23.14
N THR A 434 4.85 -5.28 22.46
CA THR A 434 6.26 -5.10 22.81
C THR A 434 6.41 -4.44 24.19
N ARG A 435 5.62 -3.39 24.44
CA ARG A 435 5.59 -2.70 25.74
C ARG A 435 5.10 -3.62 26.87
N ALA A 436 4.02 -4.38 26.64
CA ALA A 436 3.53 -5.36 27.60
C ALA A 436 4.58 -6.45 27.89
N CYS A 437 5.32 -6.92 26.88
CA CYS A 437 6.44 -7.86 27.06
C CYS A 437 7.62 -7.26 27.84
N ALA A 438 7.80 -5.94 27.77
CA ALA A 438 8.77 -5.17 28.55
C ALA A 438 8.27 -4.83 29.97
N TYR A 439 7.08 -5.33 30.37
CA TYR A 439 6.42 -5.09 31.66
C TYR A 439 5.95 -3.64 31.88
N ASP A 440 5.73 -2.88 30.79
CA ASP A 440 5.04 -1.60 30.88
C ASP A 440 3.57 -1.79 31.25
N ILE A 441 3.06 -0.88 32.09
CA ILE A 441 1.62 -0.73 32.33
C ILE A 441 1.04 0.08 31.16
N ILE A 442 0.13 -0.53 30.41
CA ILE A 442 -0.57 0.11 29.30
C ILE A 442 -1.86 0.72 29.85
N ASP A 443 -2.11 1.99 29.52
CA ASP A 443 -3.32 2.68 29.97
C ASP A 443 -4.57 2.05 29.32
N GLU A 444 -5.64 1.85 30.10
CA GLU A 444 -6.90 1.27 29.60
C GLU A 444 -7.45 2.06 28.41
N LYS A 445 -7.32 3.40 28.42
CA LYS A 445 -7.75 4.27 27.33
C LYS A 445 -6.97 4.00 26.05
N GLU A 446 -5.66 3.72 26.15
CA GLU A 446 -4.84 3.38 24.98
C GLU A 446 -5.32 2.07 24.34
N ILE A 447 -5.60 1.05 25.16
CA ILE A 447 -6.14 -0.25 24.70
C ILE A 447 -7.51 -0.04 24.05
N LYS A 448 -8.38 0.76 24.67
CA LYS A 448 -9.71 1.08 24.16
C LYS A 448 -9.66 1.80 22.81
N ILE A 449 -8.81 2.81 22.66
CA ILE A 449 -8.64 3.53 21.39
C ILE A 449 -8.22 2.56 20.27
N LEU A 450 -7.29 1.64 20.55
CA LEU A 450 -6.88 0.67 19.54
C LEU A 450 -7.99 -0.34 19.22
N PHE A 451 -8.72 -0.82 20.23
CA PHE A 451 -9.88 -1.70 20.02
C PHE A 451 -10.95 -1.04 19.14
N ASP A 452 -11.33 0.19 19.47
CA ASP A 452 -12.34 0.96 18.72
C ASP A 452 -11.84 1.24 17.29
N ALA A 453 -10.55 1.54 17.11
CA ALA A 453 -9.95 1.70 15.79
C ALA A 453 -10.01 0.43 14.94
N VAL A 454 -9.80 -0.75 15.52
CA VAL A 454 -9.99 -2.03 14.79
C VAL A 454 -11.45 -2.19 14.38
N LEU A 455 -12.40 -1.99 15.30
CA LEU A 455 -13.83 -2.17 15.01
C LEU A 455 -14.43 -1.11 14.08
N ALA A 456 -13.77 0.04 13.92
CA ALA A 456 -14.16 1.09 12.98
C ALA A 456 -13.70 0.80 11.55
N ASN A 457 -12.59 0.06 11.38
CA ASN A 457 -11.94 -0.13 10.07
C ASN A 457 -12.06 -1.56 9.52
N PHE A 458 -12.47 -2.52 10.35
CA PHE A 458 -12.61 -3.92 9.94
C PHE A 458 -13.98 -4.48 10.31
N SER A 459 -14.39 -5.52 9.58
CA SER A 459 -15.67 -6.19 9.82
C SER A 459 -15.57 -7.69 9.57
N GLN A 460 -16.67 -8.40 9.81
CA GLN A 460 -16.79 -9.82 9.46
C GLN A 460 -16.63 -10.07 7.96
N ASP A 461 -16.92 -9.07 7.12
CA ASP A 461 -16.90 -9.13 5.66
C ASP A 461 -15.63 -8.46 5.06
N TYR A 462 -14.86 -7.74 5.88
CA TYR A 462 -13.67 -7.00 5.45
C TYR A 462 -12.45 -7.33 6.30
N LEU A 463 -11.54 -8.12 5.72
CA LEU A 463 -10.28 -8.58 6.31
C LEU A 463 -10.41 -9.18 7.73
N PRO A 464 -11.39 -10.07 8.00
CA PRO A 464 -11.67 -10.56 9.35
C PRO A 464 -10.48 -11.29 9.98
N PHE A 465 -9.66 -12.00 9.17
CA PHE A 465 -8.48 -12.71 9.67
C PHE A 465 -7.41 -11.77 10.24
N ILE A 466 -7.15 -10.66 9.56
CA ILE A 466 -6.17 -9.66 10.02
C ILE A 466 -6.68 -9.01 11.32
N ALA A 467 -7.95 -8.60 11.32
CA ALA A 467 -8.59 -7.99 12.48
C ALA A 467 -8.61 -8.92 13.70
N ALA A 468 -8.89 -10.22 13.51
CA ALA A 468 -8.90 -11.20 14.59
C ALA A 468 -7.56 -11.27 15.33
N ASN A 469 -6.43 -11.23 14.61
CA ASN A 469 -5.11 -11.24 15.25
C ASN A 469 -4.88 -9.96 16.08
N TYR A 470 -5.32 -8.79 15.59
CA TYR A 470 -5.26 -7.53 16.35
C TYR A 470 -6.09 -7.63 17.63
N LEU A 471 -7.35 -8.05 17.50
CA LEU A 471 -8.30 -8.17 18.59
C LEU A 471 -7.83 -9.16 19.66
N MET A 472 -7.24 -10.29 19.26
CA MET A 472 -6.74 -11.28 20.22
C MET A 472 -5.53 -10.77 21.01
N ASN A 473 -4.62 -10.02 20.38
CA ASN A 473 -3.52 -9.36 21.11
C ASN A 473 -4.04 -8.33 22.11
N ILE A 474 -5.01 -7.50 21.68
CA ILE A 474 -5.67 -6.49 22.53
C ILE A 474 -6.37 -7.17 23.72
N LEU A 475 -7.14 -8.23 23.46
CA LEU A 475 -7.88 -8.97 24.49
C LEU A 475 -6.95 -9.50 25.57
N ILE A 476 -5.83 -10.12 25.19
CA ILE A 476 -4.89 -10.69 26.18
C ILE A 476 -4.28 -9.60 27.04
N ILE A 477 -3.81 -8.50 26.43
CA ILE A 477 -3.24 -7.37 27.19
C ILE A 477 -4.28 -6.80 28.16
N ALA A 478 -5.53 -6.64 27.69
CA ALA A 478 -6.63 -6.18 28.53
C ALA A 478 -6.92 -7.17 29.68
N LEU A 479 -6.99 -8.47 29.43
CA LEU A 479 -7.24 -9.47 30.47
C LEU A 479 -6.10 -9.55 31.50
N GLU A 480 -4.85 -9.35 31.07
CA GLU A 480 -3.67 -9.39 31.95
C GLU A 480 -3.54 -8.14 32.82
N GLN A 481 -3.86 -6.95 32.30
CA GLN A 481 -3.62 -5.69 33.00
C GLN A 481 -4.91 -5.00 33.53
N HIS A 482 -6.06 -5.22 32.88
CA HIS A 482 -7.35 -4.57 33.14
C HIS A 482 -8.50 -5.58 33.01
N TYR A 483 -8.51 -6.60 33.87
CA TYR A 483 -9.34 -7.80 33.72
C TYR A 483 -10.82 -7.56 33.38
N GLU A 484 -11.48 -6.62 34.06
CA GLU A 484 -12.90 -6.32 33.80
C GLU A 484 -13.10 -5.68 32.42
N PHE A 485 -12.18 -4.82 31.96
CA PHE A 485 -12.24 -4.29 30.60
C PHE A 485 -11.99 -5.39 29.56
N GLY A 486 -11.06 -6.31 29.81
CA GLY A 486 -10.86 -7.49 28.96
C GLY A 486 -12.12 -8.36 28.83
N ARG A 487 -12.92 -8.49 29.89
CA ARG A 487 -14.23 -9.15 29.82
C ARG A 487 -15.24 -8.40 28.96
N LEU A 488 -15.30 -7.07 29.07
CA LEU A 488 -16.18 -6.24 28.23
C LEU A 488 -15.80 -6.33 26.74
N ILE A 489 -14.51 -6.41 26.42
CA ILE A 489 -14.04 -6.66 25.05
C ILE A 489 -14.56 -8.01 24.56
N PHE A 490 -14.40 -9.06 25.37
CA PHE A 490 -14.83 -10.41 24.99
C PHE A 490 -16.34 -10.50 24.77
N GLU A 491 -17.14 -9.85 25.62
CA GLU A 491 -18.62 -9.82 25.54
C GLU A 491 -19.14 -8.99 24.34
N ASN A 492 -18.27 -8.35 23.56
CA ASN A 492 -18.66 -7.52 22.42
C ASN A 492 -19.09 -8.37 21.20
N ASN A 493 -20.30 -8.10 20.69
CA ASN A 493 -20.84 -8.83 19.53
C ASN A 493 -19.99 -8.71 18.25
N LYS A 494 -19.40 -7.53 17.98
CA LYS A 494 -18.53 -7.33 16.80
C LYS A 494 -17.21 -8.08 16.94
N PHE A 495 -16.66 -8.16 18.16
CA PHE A 495 -15.51 -9.01 18.42
C PHE A 495 -15.84 -10.46 18.05
N HIS A 496 -16.97 -10.98 18.54
CA HIS A 496 -17.36 -12.35 18.27
C HIS A 496 -17.60 -12.63 16.77
N SER A 497 -18.24 -11.72 16.05
CA SER A 497 -18.50 -11.91 14.61
C SER A 497 -17.20 -11.95 13.80
N ILE A 498 -16.24 -11.06 14.10
CA ILE A 498 -14.93 -11.05 13.43
C ILE A 498 -14.16 -12.35 13.70
N ILE A 499 -14.07 -12.79 14.96
CA ILE A 499 -13.38 -14.05 15.31
C ILE A 499 -14.04 -15.25 14.62
N SER A 500 -15.38 -15.29 14.57
CA SER A 500 -16.11 -16.36 13.89
C SER A 500 -15.78 -16.41 12.39
N SER A 501 -15.86 -15.28 11.69
CA SER A 501 -15.53 -15.21 10.25
C SER A 501 -14.08 -15.53 9.97
N ALA A 502 -13.15 -15.09 10.83
CA ALA A 502 -11.73 -15.38 10.69
C ALA A 502 -11.41 -16.88 10.76
N LEU A 503 -12.21 -17.66 11.49
CA LEU A 503 -12.06 -19.11 11.64
C LEU A 503 -12.85 -19.92 10.59
N ALA A 504 -13.82 -19.31 9.90
CA ALA A 504 -14.66 -19.99 8.91
C ALA A 504 -13.96 -20.18 7.55
N ASP A 505 -13.29 -19.15 7.04
CA ASP A 505 -12.98 -19.06 5.60
C ASP A 505 -11.49 -18.97 5.23
N ASN A 506 -10.55 -19.02 6.18
CA ASN A 506 -9.12 -18.78 5.88
C ASN A 506 -8.18 -19.88 6.40
N ALA A 507 -7.42 -20.49 5.50
CA ALA A 507 -6.35 -21.44 5.84
C ALA A 507 -5.03 -20.74 6.18
N LEU A 508 -4.78 -19.53 5.66
CA LEU A 508 -3.54 -18.79 5.86
C LEU A 508 -3.48 -18.21 7.27
N GLY A 509 -2.45 -18.60 8.02
CA GLY A 509 -2.19 -18.08 9.37
C GLY A 509 -3.17 -18.53 10.47
N SER A 510 -4.22 -19.29 10.14
CA SER A 510 -5.19 -19.86 11.09
C SER A 510 -4.55 -20.61 12.26
N GLY A 511 -3.44 -21.34 12.04
CA GLY A 511 -2.76 -22.07 13.12
C GLY A 511 -2.23 -21.17 14.23
N SER A 512 -1.77 -19.97 13.88
CA SER A 512 -1.28 -19.00 14.89
C SER A 512 -2.39 -18.45 15.76
N LEU A 513 -3.54 -18.13 15.15
CA LEU A 513 -4.73 -17.63 15.84
C LEU A 513 -5.32 -18.70 16.77
N ILE A 514 -5.43 -19.94 16.28
CA ILE A 514 -5.95 -21.06 17.08
C ILE A 514 -5.02 -21.34 18.28
N GLN A 515 -3.70 -21.37 18.07
CA GLN A 515 -2.75 -21.57 19.16
C GLN A 515 -2.87 -20.45 20.21
N GLN A 516 -3.04 -19.20 19.77
CA GLN A 516 -3.28 -18.08 20.67
C GLN A 516 -4.58 -18.24 21.47
N ILE A 517 -5.69 -18.58 20.81
CA ILE A 517 -6.99 -18.84 21.47
C ILE A 517 -6.85 -19.89 22.56
N LEU A 518 -6.17 -21.01 22.29
CA LEU A 518 -5.95 -22.07 23.26
C LEU A 518 -5.17 -21.58 24.50
N ILE A 519 -4.16 -20.73 24.30
CA ILE A 519 -3.41 -20.12 25.41
C ILE A 519 -4.28 -19.15 26.21
N VAL A 520 -5.15 -18.35 25.57
CA VAL A 520 -6.10 -17.48 26.27
C VAL A 520 -7.03 -18.30 27.16
N GLN A 521 -7.62 -19.38 26.64
CA GLN A 521 -8.52 -20.24 27.41
C GLN A 521 -7.81 -20.91 28.59
N LEU A 522 -6.55 -21.30 28.41
CA LEU A 522 -5.73 -21.87 29.48
C LEU A 522 -5.46 -20.85 30.60
N ARG A 523 -5.07 -19.62 30.24
CA ARG A 523 -4.75 -18.55 31.21
C ARG A 523 -5.98 -17.94 31.87
N PHE A 524 -7.09 -17.87 31.14
CA PHE A 524 -8.33 -17.23 31.57
C PHE A 524 -9.53 -18.17 31.40
N PRO A 525 -9.75 -19.13 32.33
CA PRO A 525 -10.78 -20.17 32.18
C PRO A 525 -12.22 -19.65 32.03
N LYS A 526 -12.49 -18.39 32.39
CA LYS A 526 -13.81 -17.75 32.22
C LYS A 526 -14.07 -17.26 30.78
N ILE A 527 -13.03 -17.19 29.95
CA ILE A 527 -13.12 -16.75 28.56
C ILE A 527 -13.27 -18.01 27.69
N ASN A 528 -14.44 -18.17 27.06
CA ASN A 528 -14.78 -19.42 26.38
C ASN A 528 -14.98 -19.26 24.87
N PHE A 529 -14.04 -19.78 24.08
CA PHE A 529 -14.08 -19.82 22.62
C PHE A 529 -14.72 -21.10 22.05
N SER A 530 -15.34 -21.96 22.87
CA SER A 530 -15.89 -23.25 22.40
C SER A 530 -17.04 -23.14 21.40
N ALA A 531 -17.64 -21.95 21.26
CA ALA A 531 -18.74 -21.70 20.32
C ALA A 531 -18.27 -21.58 18.86
N TYR A 532 -16.96 -21.41 18.61
CA TYR A 532 -16.43 -21.23 17.27
C TYR A 532 -16.09 -22.55 16.57
N SER A 533 -16.50 -22.66 15.31
CA SER A 533 -16.05 -23.75 14.44
C SER A 533 -14.61 -23.52 13.99
N MET A 534 -13.80 -24.57 14.04
CA MET A 534 -12.43 -24.52 13.53
C MET A 534 -12.42 -24.75 12.01
N PRO A 535 -11.48 -24.13 11.27
CA PRO A 535 -11.36 -24.34 9.83
C PRO A 535 -10.94 -25.78 9.52
N SER A 536 -11.40 -26.30 8.38
CA SER A 536 -11.09 -27.66 7.91
C SER A 536 -9.61 -27.88 7.61
N GLN A 537 -8.89 -26.80 7.29
CA GLN A 537 -7.44 -26.80 7.08
C GLN A 537 -6.78 -25.75 7.99
N ILE A 538 -5.81 -26.21 8.78
CA ILE A 538 -5.06 -25.37 9.72
C ILE A 538 -3.62 -25.24 9.21
N SER A 539 -3.16 -24.00 9.06
CA SER A 539 -1.76 -23.74 8.70
C SER A 539 -0.81 -24.21 9.80
N LYS A 540 0.30 -24.84 9.40
CA LYS A 540 1.33 -25.29 10.35
C LYS A 540 2.08 -24.10 10.94
N ILE A 541 2.19 -24.06 12.26
CA ILE A 541 3.02 -23.12 13.01
C ILE A 541 4.23 -23.86 13.62
N SER A 542 5.39 -23.19 13.69
CA SER A 542 6.65 -23.75 14.20
C SER A 542 7.64 -22.65 14.58
N GLY A 543 8.77 -23.04 15.18
CA GLY A 543 9.91 -22.17 15.48
C GLY A 543 9.60 -21.07 16.49
N VAL A 544 10.38 -19.98 16.43
CA VAL A 544 10.29 -18.88 17.40
C VAL A 544 8.87 -18.30 17.50
N ARG A 545 8.12 -18.22 16.40
CA ARG A 545 6.72 -17.75 16.43
C ARG A 545 5.84 -18.65 17.30
N ALA A 546 5.94 -19.97 17.14
CA ALA A 546 5.16 -20.91 17.94
C ALA A 546 5.52 -20.82 19.42
N GLU A 547 6.83 -20.78 19.72
CA GLU A 547 7.36 -20.65 21.08
C GLU A 547 6.90 -19.35 21.73
N PHE A 548 6.94 -18.24 21.01
CA PHE A 548 6.52 -16.94 21.53
C PHE A 548 5.03 -16.91 21.90
N ILE A 549 4.16 -17.49 21.07
CA ILE A 549 2.72 -17.60 21.39
C ILE A 549 2.51 -18.48 22.63
N MET A 550 3.24 -19.60 22.76
CA MET A 550 3.15 -20.45 23.96
C MET A 550 3.62 -19.74 25.23
N GLU A 551 4.78 -19.06 25.16
CA GLU A 551 5.39 -18.38 26.31
C GLU A 551 4.62 -17.13 26.73
N ARG A 552 4.20 -16.31 25.75
CA ARG A 552 3.67 -14.96 26.00
C ARG A 552 2.18 -14.84 25.76
N GLY A 553 1.58 -15.71 24.96
CA GLY A 553 0.16 -15.62 24.57
C GLY A 553 -0.09 -14.64 23.43
N TYR A 554 0.85 -13.76 23.08
CA TYR A 554 0.68 -12.81 21.98
C TYR A 554 1.09 -13.41 20.63
N ASN A 555 0.45 -12.94 19.56
CA ASN A 555 0.72 -13.30 18.18
C ASN A 555 1.12 -12.03 17.39
N PRO A 556 2.40 -11.61 17.44
CA PRO A 556 2.87 -10.43 16.73
C PRO A 556 2.57 -10.51 15.23
N MET A 557 2.13 -9.38 14.68
CA MET A 557 1.71 -9.25 13.29
C MET A 557 2.91 -9.22 12.36
N ILE A 558 2.92 -10.11 11.37
CA ILE A 558 3.97 -10.24 10.37
C ILE A 558 3.35 -9.94 9.01
N PHE A 559 3.97 -9.03 8.26
CA PHE A 559 3.49 -8.66 6.93
C PHE A 559 4.28 -9.38 5.84
N ASN A 560 3.57 -10.13 5.00
CA ASN A 560 4.10 -10.54 3.70
C ASN A 560 3.91 -9.36 2.73
N ALA A 561 4.89 -9.11 1.87
CA ALA A 561 4.82 -8.08 0.85
C ALA A 561 4.67 -8.76 -0.53
N TRP A 562 3.47 -8.73 -1.09
CA TRP A 562 3.19 -9.24 -2.44
C TRP A 562 2.91 -8.12 -3.44
N LEU A 563 2.46 -6.96 -2.95
CA LEU A 563 2.17 -5.75 -3.74
C LEU A 563 2.72 -4.49 -3.10
#